data_AF-A0A3D0ZFW6-F1
#
_entry.id   AF-A0A3D0ZFW6-F1
#
_cell.length_a   1.000
_cell.length_b   1.000
_cell.length_c   1.000
_cell.angle_alpha   90.00
_cell.angle_beta   90.00
_cell.angle_gamma   90.00
#
_symmetry.space_group_name_H-M   'P 1'
#
loop_
_entity.id
_entity.type
_entity.pdbx_description
1 polymer ?
#
loop_
_entity_poly.entity_id
_entity_poly.type
_entity_poly.pdbx_seq_one_letter_code
_entity_poly.pdbx_strand_id
1 'polypeptide(L)'
;MREYIQILTFVTIGIVLLWFGYNLLIGQFAGIRLGWHQWRKREKSRHRPGNPGDPQVCPVCSARLNRGEMVKSLAFPSLTGGKDRLMHIRGCVYCISGDRPRKCPVCGEYLSENDVLISRMFERSSRRNHVHVIGCT
;
A
#
# COMPACT_ATOMS: atom_id res chain seq x y z
N MET A 1 -43.27 -1.16 56.21
CA MET A 1 -41.80 -0.91 56.09
C MET A 1 -41.06 -2.00 55.31
N ARG A 2 -41.24 -3.31 55.59
CA ARG A 2 -40.54 -4.38 54.84
C ARG A 2 -40.87 -4.41 53.34
N GLU A 3 -42.15 -4.25 52.97
CA GLU A 3 -42.57 -4.21 51.56
C GLU A 3 -41.96 -3.02 50.80
N TYR A 4 -41.90 -1.86 51.45
CA TYR A 4 -41.26 -0.67 50.88
C TYR A 4 -39.74 -0.87 50.66
N ILE A 5 -39.06 -1.51 51.61
CA ILE A 5 -37.63 -1.85 51.48
C ILE A 5 -37.41 -2.84 50.32
N GLN A 6 -38.29 -3.82 50.15
CA GLN A 6 -38.21 -4.78 49.03
C GLN A 6 -38.43 -4.11 47.67
N ILE A 7 -39.37 -3.17 47.55
CA ILE A 7 -39.60 -2.45 46.30
C ILE A 7 -38.37 -1.58 45.95
N LEU A 8 -37.79 -0.90 46.94
CA LEU A 8 -36.59 -0.09 46.74
C LEU A 8 -35.39 -0.91 46.28
N THR A 9 -35.19 -2.12 46.82
CA THR A 9 -34.08 -2.99 46.37
C THR A 9 -34.27 -3.47 44.93
N PHE A 10 -35.49 -3.80 44.50
CA PHE A 10 -35.71 -4.19 43.10
C PHE A 10 -35.48 -3.03 42.12
N VAL A 11 -35.89 -1.81 42.48
CA VAL A 11 -35.68 -0.62 41.64
C VAL A 11 -34.20 -0.30 41.50
N THR A 12 -33.42 -0.36 42.58
CA THR A 12 -31.97 -0.07 42.50
C THR A 12 -31.23 -1.12 41.68
N ILE A 13 -31.57 -2.40 41.83
CA ILE A 13 -31.00 -3.48 41.01
C ILE A 13 -31.33 -3.25 39.53
N GLY A 14 -32.58 -2.87 39.21
CA GLY A 14 -33.00 -2.56 37.85
C GLY A 14 -32.19 -1.42 37.22
N ILE A 15 -31.98 -0.32 37.96
CA ILE A 15 -31.20 0.83 37.49
C ILE A 15 -29.73 0.44 37.25
N VAL A 16 -29.13 -0.33 38.17
CA VAL A 16 -27.74 -0.79 38.04
C VAL A 16 -27.56 -1.71 36.83
N LEU A 17 -28.48 -2.65 36.61
CA LEU A 17 -28.43 -3.55 35.46
C LEU A 17 -28.61 -2.81 34.14
N LEU A 18 -29.51 -1.83 34.09
CA LEU A 18 -29.74 -1.01 32.89
C LEU A 18 -28.52 -0.13 32.58
N TRP A 19 -27.94 0.51 33.60
CA TRP A 19 -26.71 1.30 33.47
C TRP A 19 -25.52 0.46 33.00
N PHE A 20 -25.36 -0.75 33.56
CA PHE A 20 -24.30 -1.67 33.19
C PHE A 20 -24.47 -2.19 31.76
N GLY A 21 -25.69 -2.58 31.37
CA GLY A 21 -26.00 -3.00 30.01
C GLY A 21 -25.78 -1.90 28.97
N TYR A 22 -26.18 -0.66 29.28
CA TYR A 22 -25.98 0.51 28.41
C TYR A 22 -24.50 0.81 28.16
N ASN A 23 -23.67 0.79 29.22
CA ASN A 23 -22.22 0.99 29.10
C ASN A 23 -21.53 -0.14 28.32
N LEU A 24 -21.96 -1.39 28.52
CA LEU A 24 -21.36 -2.54 27.85
C LEU A 24 -21.68 -2.55 26.34
N LEU A 25 -22.90 -2.17 25.96
CA LEU A 25 -23.30 -2.00 24.56
C LEU A 25 -22.60 -0.83 23.88
N ILE A 26 -22.55 0.36 24.50
CA ILE A 26 -21.95 1.55 23.86
C ILE A 26 -20.42 1.48 23.81
N GLY A 27 -19.78 0.87 24.81
CA GLY A 27 -18.34 0.67 24.84
C GLY A 27 -17.83 -0.21 23.69
N GLN A 28 -18.59 -1.25 23.30
CA GLN A 28 -18.23 -2.10 22.15
C GLN A 28 -18.41 -1.39 20.80
N PHE A 29 -19.43 -0.53 20.64
CA PHE A 29 -19.64 0.21 19.38
C PHE A 29 -18.67 1.38 19.17
N ALA A 30 -18.09 1.95 20.24
CA ALA A 30 -17.08 3.00 20.13
C ALA A 30 -15.76 2.50 19.49
N GLY A 31 -15.36 1.26 19.78
CA GLY A 31 -14.16 0.63 19.19
C GLY A 31 -14.26 0.44 17.66
N ILE A 32 -15.47 0.20 17.15
CA ILE A 32 -15.73 0.01 15.71
C ILE A 32 -15.59 1.33 14.94
N ARG A 33 -16.02 2.47 15.51
CA ARG A 33 -15.90 3.78 14.83
C ARG A 33 -14.45 4.28 14.70
N LEU A 34 -13.59 4.02 15.68
CA LEU A 34 -12.18 4.39 15.61
C LEU A 34 -11.42 3.59 14.55
N GLY A 35 -11.80 2.33 14.33
CA GLY A 35 -11.27 1.51 13.25
C GLY A 35 -11.52 2.15 11.88
N TRP A 36 -12.76 2.58 11.60
CA TRP A 36 -13.14 3.14 10.29
C TRP A 36 -12.39 4.42 9.92
N HIS A 37 -12.09 5.29 10.87
CA HIS A 37 -11.36 6.53 10.59
C HIS A 37 -9.89 6.28 10.19
N GLN A 38 -9.29 5.18 10.68
CA GLN A 38 -7.92 4.81 10.35
C GLN A 38 -7.80 4.22 8.93
N TRP A 39 -8.83 3.53 8.43
CA TRP A 39 -8.86 2.99 7.06
C TRP A 39 -8.90 4.12 6.00
N ARG A 40 -9.70 5.18 6.20
CA ARG A 40 -9.82 6.30 5.25
C ARG A 40 -8.53 7.13 5.08
N LYS A 41 -7.67 7.19 6.11
CA LYS A 41 -6.37 7.88 6.03
C LYS A 41 -5.32 7.09 5.22
N ARG A 42 -5.44 5.76 5.11
CA ARG A 42 -4.49 4.89 4.41
C ARG A 42 -4.60 4.99 2.89
N GLU A 43 -5.80 5.26 2.39
CA GLU A 43 -6.07 5.40 0.96
C GLU A 43 -5.43 6.67 0.38
N LYS A 44 -5.48 7.78 1.12
CA LYS A 44 -4.86 9.05 0.70
C LYS A 44 -3.33 9.02 0.70
N SER A 45 -2.69 8.05 1.37
CA SER A 45 -1.23 7.85 1.31
C SER A 45 -0.76 7.01 0.11
N ARG A 46 -1.63 6.29 -0.60
CA ARG A 46 -1.27 5.45 -1.76
C ARG A 46 -0.80 6.26 -2.99
N HIS A 47 -1.02 7.58 -2.99
CA HIS A 47 -0.72 8.45 -4.12
C HIS A 47 0.41 9.45 -3.88
N ARG A 48 1.28 9.25 -2.88
CA ARG A 48 2.43 10.14 -2.74
C ARG A 48 3.44 9.89 -3.87
N PRO A 49 3.73 10.89 -4.73
CA PRO A 49 4.85 10.76 -5.65
C PRO A 49 6.14 10.63 -4.83
N GLY A 50 7.00 9.68 -5.22
CA GLY A 50 8.38 9.59 -4.75
C GLY A 50 9.32 10.25 -5.74
N ASN A 51 10.57 10.47 -5.36
CA ASN A 51 11.58 10.95 -6.30
C ASN A 51 12.08 9.78 -7.17
N PRO A 52 12.32 9.99 -8.48
CA PRO A 52 12.96 9.00 -9.32
C PRO A 52 14.31 8.55 -8.72
N GLY A 53 14.52 7.23 -8.63
CA GLY A 53 15.74 6.65 -8.08
C GLY A 53 15.69 6.32 -6.57
N ASP A 54 14.68 6.80 -5.84
CA ASP A 54 14.48 6.39 -4.45
C ASP A 54 14.14 4.90 -4.35
N PRO A 55 14.57 4.22 -3.26
CA PRO A 55 14.16 2.84 -3.02
C PRO A 55 12.64 2.75 -2.90
N GLN A 56 12.06 1.70 -3.48
CA GLN A 56 10.61 1.45 -3.52
C GLN A 56 9.82 2.49 -4.32
N VAL A 57 10.42 3.18 -5.28
CA VAL A 57 9.70 4.05 -6.23
C VAL A 57 9.66 3.39 -7.60
N CYS A 58 8.49 3.43 -8.25
CA CYS A 58 8.33 2.95 -9.61
C CYS A 58 9.06 3.88 -10.59
N PRO A 59 9.94 3.39 -11.47
CA PRO A 59 10.69 4.23 -12.41
C PRO A 59 9.82 4.79 -13.56
N VAL A 60 8.62 4.25 -13.77
CA VAL A 60 7.73 4.62 -14.90
C VAL A 60 6.77 5.75 -14.53
N CYS A 61 6.25 5.76 -13.31
CA CYS A 61 5.22 6.73 -12.87
C CYS A 61 5.57 7.44 -11.56
N SER A 62 6.78 7.20 -11.03
CA SER A 62 7.27 7.76 -9.77
C SER A 62 6.35 7.51 -8.56
N ALA A 63 5.50 6.49 -8.62
CA ALA A 63 4.67 6.10 -7.49
C ALA A 63 5.50 5.39 -6.43
N ARG A 64 5.31 5.76 -5.17
CA ARG A 64 5.90 5.06 -4.03
C ARG A 64 5.15 3.76 -3.77
N LEU A 65 5.86 2.64 -3.76
CA LEU A 65 5.33 1.30 -3.55
C LEU A 65 5.32 0.97 -2.05
N ASN A 66 4.24 0.32 -1.61
CA ASN A 66 4.17 -0.21 -0.25
C ASN A 66 4.99 -1.51 -0.11
N ARG A 67 5.19 -1.95 1.13
CA ARG A 67 5.82 -3.27 1.39
C ARG A 67 4.97 -4.37 0.74
N GLY A 68 5.58 -5.18 -0.11
CA GLY A 68 4.93 -6.27 -0.85
C GLY A 68 4.48 -5.88 -2.26
N GLU A 69 4.38 -4.58 -2.57
CA GLU A 69 4.13 -4.14 -3.94
C GLU A 69 5.43 -4.16 -4.75
N MET A 70 5.36 -4.68 -5.97
CA MET A 70 6.52 -4.83 -6.84
C MET A 70 6.25 -4.27 -8.23
N VAL A 71 7.33 -3.91 -8.91
CA VAL A 71 7.30 -3.53 -10.31
C VAL A 71 7.28 -4.81 -11.15
N LYS A 72 6.34 -4.90 -12.10
CA LYS A 72 6.31 -5.99 -13.08
C LYS A 72 7.45 -5.80 -14.07
N SER A 73 8.33 -6.79 -14.11
CA SER A 73 9.53 -6.78 -14.94
C SER A 73 9.90 -8.18 -15.41
N LEU A 74 10.52 -8.26 -16.57
CA LEU A 74 11.03 -9.48 -17.18
C LEU A 74 12.54 -9.35 -17.33
N ALA A 75 13.30 -10.17 -16.60
CA ALA A 75 14.75 -10.24 -16.73
C ALA A 75 15.13 -11.40 -17.64
N PHE A 76 15.96 -11.14 -18.64
CA PHE A 76 16.46 -12.15 -19.57
C PHE A 76 17.75 -12.79 -19.01
N PRO A 77 18.00 -14.09 -19.28
CA PRO A 77 19.26 -14.72 -18.91
C PRO A 77 20.44 -14.05 -19.62
N SER A 78 21.59 -13.97 -18.95
CA SER A 78 22.81 -13.47 -19.58
C SER A 78 23.35 -14.51 -20.56
N LEU A 79 23.53 -14.13 -21.82
CA LEU A 79 24.08 -15.02 -22.87
C LEU A 79 25.56 -15.36 -22.65
N THR A 80 26.30 -14.50 -21.94
CA THR A 80 27.76 -14.60 -21.80
C THR A 80 28.18 -14.94 -20.36
N GLY A 81 27.25 -15.40 -19.52
CA GLY A 81 27.52 -15.71 -18.11
C GLY A 81 27.94 -14.49 -17.27
N GLY A 82 27.70 -13.28 -17.76
CA GLY A 82 28.04 -12.03 -17.08
C GLY A 82 27.08 -11.69 -15.95
N LYS A 83 27.49 -10.76 -15.08
CA LYS A 83 26.63 -10.19 -14.01
C LYS A 83 25.66 -9.11 -14.52
N ASP A 84 25.71 -8.81 -15.82
CA ASP A 84 24.81 -7.88 -16.52
C ASP A 84 23.73 -8.69 -17.25
N ARG A 85 22.47 -8.31 -17.02
CA ARG A 85 21.29 -8.91 -17.62
C ARG A 85 20.39 -7.84 -18.20
N LEU A 86 19.88 -8.07 -19.41
CA LEU A 86 18.85 -7.22 -19.99
C LEU A 86 17.53 -7.45 -19.24
N MET A 87 16.80 -6.37 -18.99
CA MET A 87 15.55 -6.39 -18.25
C MET A 87 14.55 -5.41 -18.84
N HIS A 88 13.33 -5.89 -19.09
CA HIS A 88 12.20 -5.06 -19.51
C HIS A 88 11.32 -4.74 -18.31
N ILE A 89 11.03 -3.46 -18.10
CA ILE A 89 10.19 -3.00 -17.01
C ILE A 89 8.88 -2.45 -17.61
N ARG A 90 7.75 -3.06 -17.25
CA ARG A 90 6.42 -2.56 -17.63
C ARG A 90 5.95 -1.45 -16.70
N GLY A 91 6.09 -1.66 -15.39
CA GLY A 91 5.63 -0.70 -14.39
C GLY A 91 5.03 -1.36 -13.16
N CYS A 92 4.45 -0.56 -12.28
CA CYS A 92 3.76 -1.04 -11.07
C CYS A 92 2.25 -1.21 -11.31
N VAL A 93 1.55 -1.72 -10.30
CA VAL A 93 0.08 -1.89 -10.35
C VAL A 93 -0.64 -0.60 -10.74
N TYR A 94 -0.21 0.55 -10.23
CA TYR A 94 -0.88 1.85 -10.42
C TYR A 94 -0.78 2.41 -11.84
N CYS A 95 0.34 2.22 -12.53
CA CYS A 95 0.48 2.74 -13.89
C CYS A 95 0.02 1.74 -14.94
N ILE A 96 -0.12 0.46 -14.57
CA ILE A 96 -0.70 -0.58 -15.43
C ILE A 96 -2.23 -0.53 -15.36
N SER A 97 -2.82 -0.19 -14.20
CA SER A 97 -4.27 0.00 -14.08
C SER A 97 -4.79 1.27 -14.77
N GLY A 98 -3.90 2.16 -15.22
CA GLY A 98 -4.27 3.45 -15.80
C GLY A 98 -4.44 4.60 -14.79
N ASP A 99 -4.21 4.37 -13.50
CA ASP A 99 -4.35 5.41 -12.46
C ASP A 99 -3.27 6.50 -12.57
N ARG A 100 -2.16 6.21 -13.26
CA ARG A 100 -1.03 7.14 -13.42
C ARG A 100 -0.46 7.12 -14.83
N PRO A 101 -0.01 8.29 -15.32
CA PRO A 101 0.68 8.36 -16.59
C PRO A 101 1.99 7.57 -16.52
N ARG A 102 2.28 6.88 -17.62
CA ARG A 102 3.55 6.19 -17.81
C ARG A 102 4.46 7.12 -18.59
N LYS A 103 5.59 7.50 -18.01
CA LYS A 103 6.56 8.40 -18.63
C LYS A 103 7.95 7.76 -18.64
N CYS A 104 8.64 7.84 -19.76
CA CYS A 104 10.01 7.37 -19.82
C CYS A 104 10.91 8.34 -19.05
N PRO A 105 11.71 7.88 -18.06
CA PRO A 105 12.60 8.76 -17.31
C PRO A 105 13.80 9.25 -18.12
N VAL A 106 14.08 8.62 -19.27
CA VAL A 106 15.24 8.95 -20.12
C VAL A 106 14.88 10.01 -21.16
N CYS A 107 13.86 9.77 -21.99
CA CYS A 107 13.45 10.71 -23.04
C CYS A 107 12.29 11.63 -22.63
N GLY A 108 11.54 11.28 -21.59
CA GLY A 108 10.38 12.04 -21.15
C GLY A 108 9.09 11.77 -21.92
N GLU A 109 9.08 10.84 -22.89
CA GLU A 109 7.89 10.52 -23.69
C GLU A 109 6.83 9.75 -22.87
N TYR A 110 5.56 9.90 -23.24
CA TYR A 110 4.48 9.10 -22.68
C TYR A 110 4.47 7.70 -23.29
N LEU A 111 4.49 6.69 -22.42
CA LEU A 111 4.51 5.28 -22.81
C LEU A 111 3.07 4.76 -22.95
N SER A 112 2.84 4.01 -24.02
CA SER A 112 1.63 3.23 -24.23
C SER A 112 1.55 2.03 -23.27
N GLU A 113 0.42 1.32 -23.29
CA GLU A 113 0.23 0.12 -22.45
C GLU A 113 1.24 -1.00 -22.78
N ASN A 114 1.65 -1.10 -24.04
CA ASN A 114 2.54 -2.15 -24.54
C ASN A 114 4.02 -1.79 -24.44
N ASP A 115 4.35 -0.50 -24.34
CA ASP A 115 5.74 -0.05 -24.31
C ASP A 115 6.41 -0.53 -23.02
N VAL A 116 7.73 -0.71 -23.08
CA VAL A 116 8.52 -1.14 -21.93
C VAL A 116 9.75 -0.27 -21.77
N LEU A 117 10.17 -0.06 -20.52
CA LEU A 117 11.49 0.49 -20.28
C LEU A 117 12.53 -0.60 -20.48
N ILE A 118 13.55 -0.28 -21.26
CA ILE A 118 14.70 -1.13 -21.51
C ILE A 118 15.74 -0.78 -20.43
N SER A 119 16.16 -1.79 -19.67
CA SER A 119 17.07 -1.61 -18.55
C SER A 119 18.11 -2.73 -18.48
N ARG A 120 19.22 -2.44 -17.81
CA ARG A 120 20.25 -3.42 -17.44
C ARG A 120 20.25 -3.62 -15.95
N MET A 121 20.17 -4.88 -15.54
CA MET A 121 20.25 -5.31 -14.15
C MET A 121 21.64 -5.85 -13.86
N PHE A 122 22.30 -5.25 -12.89
CA PHE A 122 23.59 -5.69 -12.36
C PHE A 122 23.37 -6.48 -11.08
N GLU A 123 23.67 -7.77 -11.14
CA GLU A 123 23.58 -8.66 -9.98
C GLU A 123 24.81 -8.49 -9.07
N ARG A 124 24.56 -8.32 -7.78
CA ARG A 124 25.60 -8.27 -6.75
C ARG A 124 25.38 -9.40 -5.75
N SER A 125 26.44 -10.08 -5.36
CA SER A 125 26.37 -11.24 -4.44
C SER A 125 26.01 -10.87 -3.01
N SER A 126 26.36 -9.66 -2.54
CA SER A 126 26.20 -9.24 -1.14
C SER A 126 25.23 -8.08 -0.92
N ARG A 127 24.70 -7.46 -1.99
CA ARG A 127 23.84 -6.27 -1.92
C ARG A 127 22.66 -6.42 -2.86
N ARG A 128 21.69 -5.50 -2.74
CA ARG A 128 20.55 -5.42 -3.67
C ARG A 128 21.06 -5.21 -5.11
N ASN A 129 20.38 -5.86 -6.04
CA ASN A 129 20.63 -5.67 -7.47
C ASN A 129 20.37 -4.20 -7.84
N HIS A 130 21.22 -3.67 -8.71
CA HIS A 130 21.06 -2.32 -9.23
C HIS A 130 20.54 -2.40 -10.65
N VAL A 131 19.55 -1.55 -10.96
CA VAL A 131 18.97 -1.49 -12.29
C VAL A 131 19.23 -0.12 -12.88
N HIS A 132 19.75 -0.08 -14.10
CA HIS A 132 19.99 1.14 -14.86
C HIS A 132 19.03 1.15 -16.06
N VAL A 133 18.17 2.18 -16.15
CA VAL A 133 17.25 2.35 -17.28
C VAL A 133 17.98 3.07 -18.41
N ILE A 134 17.99 2.48 -19.60
CA ILE A 134 18.72 2.97 -20.77
C ILE A 134 17.80 3.69 -21.74
N GLY A 135 16.54 3.26 -21.83
CA GLY A 135 15.57 3.86 -22.71
C GLY A 135 14.20 3.19 -22.64
N CYS A 136 13.41 3.40 -23.68
CA CYS A 136 12.12 2.76 -23.89
C CYS A 136 11.99 2.26 -25.33
N THR A 137 11.02 1.38 -25.56
CA THR A 137 10.54 0.99 -26.89
C THR A 137 9.60 2.02 -27.46
#